data_AF-A0A6N2M840-F1
#
_entry.id   AF-A0A6N2M840-F1
#
_cell.length_a   1.000
_cell.length_b   1.000
_cell.length_c   1.000
_cell.angle_alpha   90.00
_cell.angle_beta   90.00
_cell.angle_gamma   90.00
#
_symmetry.space_group_name_H-M   'P 1'
#
loop_
_entity.id
_entity.type
_entity.pdbx_description
1 polymer ?
#
loop_
_entity_poly.entity_id
_entity_poly.type
_entity_poly.pdbx_seq_one_letter_code
_entity_poly.pdbx_strand_id
1 'polypeptide(L)'
;MSHISNLRLLFSPLLPTLRSPFSSKRRPYSLLTILSSSSPHPKRRHLTTPNHLSLNFRSRSKTTSRETRDRDRDEGKSMDESGKENPGFNKKRAEGRDNTKRNLQLKVRKLNPTNTISYVQILGTGMDTQDTSPSVLLFFDKQRFIFNAGEGLQRFCTEHKIKLSKIDHIFLSRVCSETAGGIPGLLLTLAGMGEEGMSVNIWGPSDLKYLVDAMKSFIPHAAMVHTKSFGNNNVGPVDANKIIDPIVLINDEVVKISAILLRPNQSQGSALKPGDMSVIYLCELAEIMGKFDPEKAKALGLKPGPKYRELQSGRSVMSDHQDIMVHPSDVMDPSIPGPIVLLVDCPTESHVQELLSTESLNSYYVDFSGNPTQIGKTANCIIHLSPASVTRSPTYQKWMKKFGSAQHIMAGHEMKNVEIPILKSSARIAARLNYLCPQFFPAPGFWSLTDLNNSRPDSIFSGEGCVSKLYENTSAENLLKFTLRPHANLGFDKSNIPSLMAPSEIINELLSEIPEIVDAAQHVREFWSGPGGLEADINVFQGDKVIEEPWLEENTLPSCLENIRRDDLEVVLLGTGSSQPSKYRNVTSIYINLFSKGSLLLDCGEGTLGQLKRRVLMMP
;
A
#
# COMPACT_ATOMS: atom_id res chain seq x y z
N MET A 1 -45.81 31.44 9.94
CA MET A 1 -44.62 32.07 10.56
C MET A 1 -43.58 30.97 10.73
N SER A 2 -42.44 30.91 10.02
CA SER A 2 -41.40 31.91 9.66
C SER A 2 -40.19 31.82 10.61
N HIS A 3 -38.95 31.64 10.16
CA HIS A 3 -38.46 31.52 8.78
C HIS A 3 -37.20 30.65 8.66
N ILE A 4 -37.10 29.90 7.57
CA ILE A 4 -35.85 29.23 7.13
C ILE A 4 -35.02 30.23 6.33
N SER A 5 -33.69 30.18 6.45
CA SER A 5 -32.76 30.84 5.51
C SER A 5 -31.53 29.97 5.19
N ASN A 6 -31.60 29.22 4.08
CA ASN A 6 -30.45 28.63 3.40
C ASN A 6 -30.00 29.57 2.27
N LEU A 7 -28.71 29.92 2.18
CA LEU A 7 -28.03 30.34 0.93
C LEU A 7 -26.51 30.25 1.15
N ARG A 8 -25.79 29.31 0.52
CA ARG A 8 -25.32 29.26 -0.88
C ARG A 8 -24.34 30.38 -1.29
N LEU A 9 -23.11 29.95 -1.58
CA LEU A 9 -22.04 30.69 -2.25
C LEU A 9 -22.45 31.17 -3.65
N LEU A 10 -21.92 32.34 -4.06
CA LEU A 10 -21.68 32.69 -5.46
C LEU A 10 -20.33 33.38 -5.66
N PHE A 11 -19.54 32.79 -6.57
CA PHE A 11 -18.42 33.36 -7.33
C PHE A 11 -18.97 34.40 -8.36
N SER A 12 -18.25 35.40 -8.93
CA SER A 12 -16.85 35.83 -8.81
C SER A 12 -16.69 37.39 -8.81
N PRO A 13 -16.05 38.11 -9.78
CA PRO A 13 -14.97 39.05 -9.38
C PRO A 13 -15.07 40.49 -9.92
N LEU A 14 -14.46 41.47 -9.24
CA LEU A 14 -14.13 42.78 -9.83
C LEU A 14 -12.74 43.29 -9.38
N LEU A 15 -12.03 43.94 -10.30
CA LEU A 15 -10.72 44.55 -10.10
C LEU A 15 -10.84 45.99 -9.53
N PRO A 16 -9.75 46.59 -9.00
CA PRO A 16 -9.81 47.83 -8.22
C PRO A 16 -9.90 49.10 -9.08
N THR A 17 -10.53 50.14 -8.54
CA THR A 17 -10.51 51.50 -9.08
C THR A 17 -9.39 52.34 -8.44
N LEU A 18 -8.57 52.98 -9.28
CA LEU A 18 -7.52 53.90 -8.85
C LEU A 18 -8.10 55.22 -8.33
N ARG A 19 -7.47 55.78 -7.29
CA ARG A 19 -7.20 57.23 -7.19
C ARG A 19 -6.13 57.54 -6.13
N SER A 20 -4.97 57.99 -6.61
CA SER A 20 -4.04 58.83 -5.83
C SER A 20 -4.17 60.28 -6.31
N PRO A 21 -3.70 61.24 -5.52
CA PRO A 21 -2.67 62.16 -6.06
C PRO A 21 -1.50 62.43 -5.08
N PHE A 22 -0.30 62.63 -5.64
CA PHE A 22 0.84 63.49 -5.22
C PHE A 22 1.12 63.80 -3.72
N SER A 23 2.37 63.98 -3.26
CA SER A 23 3.73 63.71 -3.79
C SER A 23 4.77 64.18 -2.76
N SER A 24 5.79 63.37 -2.45
CA SER A 24 7.07 63.88 -1.94
C SER A 24 8.23 62.96 -2.34
N LYS A 25 9.43 63.53 -2.50
CA LYS A 25 10.60 62.85 -3.08
C LYS A 25 11.60 62.41 -2.00
N ARG A 26 12.07 61.16 -2.04
CA ARG A 26 13.46 60.77 -1.71
C ARG A 26 13.80 59.36 -2.25
N ARG A 27 15.05 59.22 -2.69
CA ARG A 27 15.82 58.03 -3.14
C ARG A 27 17.30 58.36 -2.86
N PRO A 28 18.25 57.41 -2.90
CA PRO A 28 18.12 55.96 -3.01
C PRO A 28 18.42 55.32 -1.61
N TYR A 29 18.74 54.04 -1.38
CA TYR A 29 19.67 53.12 -2.05
C TYR A 29 19.01 51.80 -2.49
N SER A 30 19.76 51.00 -3.26
CA SER A 30 19.34 49.73 -3.86
C SER A 30 20.47 48.71 -3.74
N LEU A 31 20.14 47.41 -3.59
CA LEU A 31 20.66 46.32 -4.42
C LEU A 31 20.01 44.97 -4.03
N LEU A 32 19.03 44.55 -4.81
CA LEU A 32 18.94 43.14 -5.25
C LEU A 32 20.04 42.94 -6.33
N THR A 33 20.48 41.76 -6.76
CA THR A 33 19.71 40.55 -7.12
C THR A 33 20.67 39.36 -7.35
N ILE A 34 20.19 38.12 -7.17
CA ILE A 34 20.47 36.89 -7.98
C ILE A 34 21.87 36.69 -8.61
N LEU A 35 22.48 35.52 -8.38
CA LEU A 35 22.79 34.57 -9.47
C LEU A 35 23.05 33.14 -8.98
N SER A 36 22.82 32.17 -9.88
CA SER A 36 22.96 30.74 -9.65
C SER A 36 23.89 30.10 -10.69
N SER A 37 24.42 28.90 -10.35
CA SER A 37 24.86 27.84 -11.28
C SER A 37 25.88 28.17 -12.39
N SER A 38 27.06 27.54 -12.31
CA SER A 38 27.76 27.00 -13.48
C SER A 38 28.52 25.71 -13.09
N SER A 39 28.74 24.81 -14.06
CA SER A 39 29.42 23.52 -13.84
C SER A 39 30.84 23.51 -14.46
N PRO A 40 31.72 22.56 -14.11
CA PRO A 40 33.16 22.69 -14.38
C PRO A 40 33.60 21.99 -15.67
N HIS A 41 34.66 22.50 -16.32
CA HIS A 41 35.66 21.66 -17.01
C HIS A 41 36.98 22.43 -17.28
N PRO A 42 38.10 21.73 -17.64
CA PRO A 42 39.42 22.10 -17.09
C PRO A 42 40.37 22.78 -18.09
N LYS A 43 41.49 23.30 -17.54
CA LYS A 43 42.78 23.41 -18.28
C LYS A 43 43.98 23.32 -17.33
N ARG A 44 45.12 22.90 -17.89
CA ARG A 44 46.35 22.44 -17.22
C ARG A 44 47.51 23.35 -17.59
N ARG A 45 48.29 23.84 -16.61
CA ARG A 45 49.65 24.38 -16.79
C ARG A 45 50.45 24.34 -15.49
N HIS A 46 51.76 24.11 -15.60
CA HIS A 46 52.72 24.20 -14.48
C HIS A 46 53.27 25.64 -14.38
N LEU A 47 53.76 26.05 -13.19
CA LEU A 47 55.20 26.27 -12.98
C LEU A 47 55.58 26.41 -11.48
N THR A 48 56.77 25.90 -11.14
CA THR A 48 57.74 26.27 -10.07
C THR A 48 57.31 26.86 -8.72
N THR A 49 57.92 26.31 -7.65
CA THR A 49 58.03 26.87 -6.28
C THR A 49 59.15 27.95 -6.19
N PRO A 50 59.31 28.61 -5.03
CA PRO A 50 60.27 28.09 -4.04
C PRO A 50 59.77 28.09 -2.57
N ASN A 51 60.62 27.56 -1.70
CA ASN A 51 60.49 27.46 -0.22
C ASN A 51 60.26 28.85 0.43
N HIS A 52 59.81 29.02 1.68
CA HIS A 52 59.90 28.19 2.90
C HIS A 52 58.55 28.25 3.69
N LEU A 53 58.31 27.54 4.80
CA LEU A 53 59.15 26.75 5.72
C LEU A 53 58.33 25.56 6.28
N SER A 54 58.89 24.73 7.18
CA SER A 54 58.15 23.66 7.88
C SER A 54 58.72 23.38 9.28
N LEU A 55 57.85 23.08 10.23
CA LEU A 55 58.17 22.28 11.43
C LEU A 55 57.38 20.97 11.34
N ASN A 56 58.02 19.86 11.67
CA ASN A 56 57.58 18.53 11.21
C ASN A 56 58.15 17.42 12.11
N PHE A 57 57.48 16.26 12.09
CA PHE A 57 57.88 14.99 12.73
C PHE A 57 57.84 14.95 14.28
N ARG A 58 57.73 13.77 14.92
CA ARG A 58 57.84 12.39 14.39
C ARG A 58 56.95 11.39 15.13
N SER A 59 56.44 10.38 14.41
CA SER A 59 55.94 9.15 15.03
C SER A 59 57.10 8.20 15.36
N ARG A 60 56.84 7.19 16.21
CA ARG A 60 57.75 6.05 16.44
C ARG A 60 56.91 4.79 16.72
N SER A 61 57.46 3.61 16.44
CA SER A 61 56.72 2.34 16.52
C SER A 61 57.63 1.17 16.89
N LYS A 62 57.01 0.08 17.41
CA LYS A 62 57.60 -1.23 17.78
C LYS A 62 58.59 -1.19 18.98
N THR A 63 58.83 -2.25 19.78
CA THR A 63 58.19 -3.55 20.18
C THR A 63 58.92 -3.99 21.50
N THR A 64 58.76 -5.13 22.21
CA THR A 64 58.09 -6.44 21.99
C THR A 64 57.88 -7.16 23.35
N SER A 65 56.73 -7.80 23.62
CA SER A 65 56.61 -8.91 24.59
C SER A 65 55.30 -9.69 24.41
N ARG A 66 55.25 -10.93 24.94
CA ARG A 66 54.12 -11.88 24.86
C ARG A 66 54.15 -12.77 26.10
N GLU A 67 53.16 -12.67 26.97
CA GLU A 67 53.01 -13.59 28.10
C GLU A 67 51.54 -13.73 28.53
N THR A 68 51.22 -14.80 29.25
CA THR A 68 49.84 -15.27 29.51
C THR A 68 49.60 -15.52 30.99
N ARG A 69 48.45 -15.06 31.51
CA ARG A 69 47.58 -15.82 32.44
C ARG A 69 46.34 -15.03 32.85
N ASP A 70 45.32 -15.78 33.25
CA ASP A 70 44.01 -15.30 33.68
C ASP A 70 44.04 -14.67 35.07
N ARG A 71 43.14 -13.71 35.30
CA ARG A 71 42.22 -13.69 36.46
C ARG A 71 41.19 -12.59 36.34
N ASP A 72 39.95 -12.90 36.71
CA ASP A 72 38.83 -11.97 36.74
C ASP A 72 38.98 -10.92 37.86
N ARG A 73 38.51 -9.70 37.58
CA ARG A 73 37.53 -9.00 38.43
C ARG A 73 36.78 -7.93 37.63
N ASP A 74 35.56 -7.65 38.08
CA ASP A 74 34.52 -6.90 37.37
C ASP A 74 34.56 -5.38 37.71
N GLU A 75 33.57 -4.66 37.17
CA GLU A 75 33.11 -3.29 37.41
C GLU A 75 33.60 -2.22 36.41
N GLY A 76 32.64 -1.40 35.93
CA GLY A 76 32.86 -0.34 34.92
C GLY A 76 31.92 -0.33 33.70
N LYS A 77 30.72 -0.92 33.76
CA LYS A 77 29.78 -0.91 32.61
C LYS A 77 29.12 0.46 32.41
N SER A 78 29.49 1.14 31.33
CA SER A 78 28.65 2.18 30.71
C SER A 78 27.44 1.53 30.01
N MET A 79 26.25 2.08 30.22
CA MET A 79 24.99 1.46 29.83
C MET A 79 24.57 1.80 28.39
N ASP A 80 25.23 1.22 27.40
CA ASP A 80 24.71 1.16 26.03
C ASP A 80 23.50 0.23 25.97
N GLU A 81 22.28 0.78 25.86
CA GLU A 81 21.10 0.00 25.49
C GLU A 81 21.23 -0.47 24.04
N SER A 82 21.81 -1.65 23.88
CA SER A 82 21.93 -2.37 22.61
C SER A 82 20.57 -2.75 22.05
N GLY A 83 19.94 -1.80 21.34
CA GLY A 83 18.80 -2.05 20.48
C GLY A 83 19.16 -3.16 19.49
N LYS A 84 18.61 -4.36 19.70
CA LYS A 84 18.94 -5.56 18.92
C LYS A 84 18.65 -5.32 17.45
N GLU A 85 19.69 -5.10 16.65
CA GLU A 85 19.57 -5.04 15.20
C GLU A 85 18.86 -6.30 14.72
N ASN A 86 17.76 -6.11 13.99
CA ASN A 86 16.93 -7.21 13.51
C ASN A 86 17.80 -8.06 12.55
N PRO A 87 18.15 -9.33 12.87
CA PRO A 87 19.33 -10.02 12.32
C PRO A 87 19.22 -10.48 10.86
N GLY A 88 18.37 -9.81 10.08
CA GLY A 88 18.20 -9.98 8.64
C GLY A 88 17.85 -8.68 7.91
N PHE A 89 18.20 -7.50 8.44
CA PHE A 89 18.03 -6.21 7.74
C PHE A 89 19.34 -5.41 7.64
N ASN A 90 19.87 -5.25 6.42
CA ASN A 90 21.07 -4.48 6.14
C ASN A 90 20.71 -3.03 5.76
N LYS A 91 20.75 -2.13 6.74
CA LYS A 91 20.52 -0.68 6.56
C LYS A 91 21.45 -0.05 5.53
N LYS A 92 22.75 -0.40 5.51
CA LYS A 92 23.72 0.14 4.54
C LYS A 92 23.35 -0.21 3.10
N ARG A 93 22.73 -1.38 2.85
CA ARG A 93 22.26 -1.77 1.51
C ARG A 93 21.00 -1.02 1.10
N ALA A 94 20.04 -0.86 2.01
CA ALA A 94 18.87 -0.01 1.77
C ALA A 94 19.27 1.45 1.44
N GLU A 95 20.30 1.97 2.10
CA GLU A 95 20.91 3.28 1.83
C GLU A 95 21.82 3.33 0.59
N GLY A 96 22.07 2.20 -0.10
CA GLY A 96 22.98 2.15 -1.26
C GLY A 96 24.47 2.31 -0.93
N ARG A 97 24.85 2.21 0.35
CA ARG A 97 26.21 2.35 0.90
C ARG A 97 26.91 1.00 1.14
N ASP A 98 26.30 -0.11 0.70
CA ASP A 98 26.92 -1.44 0.71
C ASP A 98 27.87 -1.56 -0.48
N ASN A 99 29.18 -1.56 -0.20
CA ASN A 99 30.23 -1.67 -1.22
C ASN A 99 30.34 -3.08 -1.84
N THR A 100 29.58 -4.07 -1.38
CA THR A 100 29.56 -5.41 -1.99
C THR A 100 28.74 -5.41 -3.27
N LYS A 101 29.39 -5.64 -4.43
CA LYS A 101 28.73 -5.77 -5.74
C LYS A 101 27.96 -7.09 -5.84
N ARG A 102 26.86 -7.21 -5.11
CA ARG A 102 25.88 -8.31 -5.21
C ARG A 102 24.73 -7.86 -6.12
N ASN A 103 24.59 -8.50 -7.28
CA ASN A 103 23.39 -8.33 -8.11
C ASN A 103 22.21 -9.03 -7.42
N LEU A 104 21.11 -8.31 -7.19
CA LEU A 104 19.90 -8.87 -6.57
C LEU A 104 19.21 -9.88 -7.50
N GLN A 105 19.61 -11.15 -7.45
CA GLN A 105 19.09 -12.17 -8.36
C GLN A 105 17.63 -12.54 -8.05
N LEU A 106 16.82 -12.70 -9.09
CA LEU A 106 15.46 -13.23 -8.98
C LEU A 106 15.51 -14.72 -8.60
N LYS A 107 14.76 -15.10 -7.58
CA LYS A 107 14.70 -16.49 -7.09
C LYS A 107 13.87 -17.36 -8.03
N VAL A 108 14.54 -18.08 -8.94
CA VAL A 108 13.91 -19.12 -9.76
C VAL A 108 13.39 -20.24 -8.84
N ARG A 109 12.12 -20.63 -9.00
CA ARG A 109 11.45 -21.64 -8.17
C ARG A 109 10.76 -22.67 -9.07
N LYS A 110 11.03 -23.97 -8.86
CA LYS A 110 10.30 -25.04 -9.56
C LYS A 110 8.85 -25.12 -9.06
N LEU A 111 7.89 -24.98 -9.97
CA LEU A 111 6.47 -24.91 -9.67
C LEU A 111 5.84 -26.33 -9.60
N ASN A 112 4.51 -26.40 -9.47
CA ASN A 112 3.70 -27.61 -9.64
C ASN A 112 2.18 -27.26 -9.71
N PRO A 113 1.48 -27.44 -10.84
CA PRO A 113 0.06 -27.08 -10.95
C PRO A 113 -0.90 -27.93 -10.12
N THR A 114 -0.57 -29.22 -9.88
CA THR A 114 -1.57 -30.21 -9.43
C THR A 114 -1.86 -30.21 -7.93
N ASN A 115 -0.93 -29.72 -7.11
CA ASN A 115 -1.06 -29.70 -5.65
C ASN A 115 -0.44 -28.43 -5.05
N THR A 116 -0.79 -27.27 -5.61
CA THR A 116 -0.46 -25.95 -5.05
C THR A 116 -1.75 -25.31 -4.52
N ILE A 117 -1.74 -24.87 -3.27
CA ILE A 117 -2.80 -24.05 -2.67
C ILE A 117 -2.73 -22.68 -3.33
N SER A 118 -3.88 -22.18 -3.78
CA SER A 118 -3.97 -20.85 -4.38
C SER A 118 -5.23 -20.12 -3.95
N TYR A 119 -5.10 -18.85 -3.63
CA TYR A 119 -6.21 -17.98 -3.24
C TYR A 119 -5.89 -16.54 -3.61
N VAL A 120 -6.93 -15.73 -3.77
CA VAL A 120 -6.82 -14.28 -3.82
C VAL A 120 -7.15 -13.71 -2.43
N GLN A 121 -6.45 -12.68 -1.98
CA GLN A 121 -6.71 -12.02 -0.71
C GLN A 121 -6.69 -10.49 -0.88
N ILE A 122 -7.70 -9.82 -0.35
CA ILE A 122 -7.73 -8.36 -0.28
C ILE A 122 -6.75 -7.91 0.82
N LEU A 123 -5.83 -7.01 0.48
CA LEU A 123 -4.86 -6.43 1.41
C LEU A 123 -5.27 -5.05 1.90
N GLY A 124 -5.91 -4.25 1.06
CA GLY A 124 -6.47 -2.95 1.45
C GLY A 124 -7.72 -2.63 0.64
N THR A 125 -8.66 -1.87 1.22
CA THR A 125 -9.86 -1.38 0.51
C THR A 125 -9.85 0.13 0.29
N GLY A 126 -8.88 0.85 0.86
CA GLY A 126 -8.74 2.30 0.71
C GLY A 126 -9.72 3.14 1.54
N MET A 127 -10.65 2.50 2.23
CA MET A 127 -11.70 3.14 3.05
C MET A 127 -11.66 2.71 4.52
N ASP A 128 -10.94 1.63 4.80
CA ASP A 128 -10.55 1.10 6.09
C ASP A 128 -9.60 2.08 6.82
N THR A 129 -10.17 3.14 7.38
CA THR A 129 -9.48 4.22 8.10
C THR A 129 -8.50 5.08 7.26
N GLN A 130 -8.39 4.80 5.95
CA GLN A 130 -7.43 5.41 5.02
C GLN A 130 -5.95 5.19 5.39
N ASP A 131 -5.66 4.10 6.14
CA ASP A 131 -4.31 3.59 6.41
C ASP A 131 -3.77 2.70 5.27
N THR A 132 -4.61 2.25 4.34
CA THR A 132 -4.24 1.40 3.20
C THR A 132 -4.79 1.96 1.88
N SER A 133 -4.40 1.34 0.77
CA SER A 133 -4.95 1.61 -0.57
C SER A 133 -5.43 0.31 -1.24
N PRO A 134 -6.37 0.36 -2.21
CA PRO A 134 -6.93 -0.82 -2.87
C PRO A 134 -5.85 -1.73 -3.48
N SER A 135 -5.62 -2.89 -2.85
CA SER A 135 -4.49 -3.78 -3.16
C SER A 135 -4.84 -5.25 -2.89
N VAL A 136 -4.29 -6.14 -3.72
CA VAL A 136 -4.72 -7.55 -3.80
C VAL A 136 -3.52 -8.48 -3.92
N LEU A 137 -3.50 -9.57 -3.14
CA LEU A 137 -2.53 -10.66 -3.22
C LEU A 137 -3.13 -11.86 -3.95
N LEU A 138 -2.52 -12.27 -5.06
CA LEU A 138 -2.70 -13.63 -5.61
C LEU A 138 -1.59 -14.52 -5.04
N PHE A 139 -1.98 -15.48 -4.21
CA PHE A 139 -1.10 -16.39 -3.51
C PHE A 139 -0.99 -17.74 -4.23
N PHE A 140 0.24 -18.26 -4.28
CA PHE A 140 0.58 -19.66 -4.46
C PHE A 140 1.63 -20.05 -3.41
N ASP A 141 1.75 -21.33 -3.04
CA ASP A 141 2.72 -21.77 -2.01
C ASP A 141 4.17 -21.33 -2.28
N LYS A 142 4.52 -21.34 -3.58
CA LYS A 142 5.84 -21.01 -4.12
C LYS A 142 5.92 -19.68 -4.88
N GLN A 143 4.82 -18.97 -5.18
CA GLN A 143 4.85 -17.69 -5.89
C GLN A 143 3.87 -16.69 -5.29
N ARG A 144 4.20 -15.39 -5.32
CA ARG A 144 3.25 -14.34 -4.92
C ARG A 144 3.28 -13.17 -5.88
N PHE A 145 2.08 -12.82 -6.32
CA PHE A 145 1.81 -11.70 -7.21
C PHE A 145 0.95 -10.69 -6.44
N ILE A 146 1.39 -9.43 -6.36
CA ILE A 146 0.58 -8.34 -5.78
C ILE A 146 0.06 -7.45 -6.90
N PHE A 147 -1.20 -7.05 -6.82
CA PHE A 147 -1.80 -6.02 -7.65
C PHE A 147 -2.01 -4.76 -6.80
N ASN A 148 -1.39 -3.67 -7.25
CA ASN A 148 -1.21 -2.38 -6.57
C ASN A 148 -0.40 -2.41 -5.25
N ALA A 149 0.42 -1.38 -5.09
CA ALA A 149 1.28 -1.12 -3.94
C ALA A 149 1.22 0.38 -3.58
N GLY A 150 0.01 0.84 -3.26
CA GLY A 150 -0.23 2.16 -2.68
C GLY A 150 0.29 2.29 -1.25
N GLU A 151 0.10 3.47 -0.66
CA GLU A 151 0.58 3.78 0.69
C GLU A 151 -0.01 2.82 1.75
N GLY A 152 0.80 2.52 2.78
CA GLY A 152 0.43 1.69 3.91
C GLY A 152 0.64 0.19 3.71
N LEU A 153 0.77 -0.31 2.48
CA LEU A 153 0.87 -1.75 2.18
C LEU A 153 1.97 -2.45 2.97
N GLN A 154 3.16 -1.85 3.07
CA GLN A 154 4.28 -2.43 3.83
C GLN A 154 3.95 -2.55 5.33
N ARG A 155 3.30 -1.52 5.90
CA ARG A 155 2.90 -1.46 7.30
C ARG A 155 1.80 -2.47 7.61
N PHE A 156 0.80 -2.58 6.71
CA PHE A 156 -0.24 -3.61 6.73
C PHE A 156 0.34 -5.04 6.70
N CYS A 157 1.24 -5.33 5.75
CA CYS A 157 1.88 -6.65 5.67
C CYS A 157 2.69 -6.98 6.94
N THR A 158 3.24 -5.98 7.61
CA THR A 158 3.95 -6.12 8.89
C THR A 158 3.00 -6.41 10.05
N GLU A 159 1.85 -5.72 10.14
CA GLU A 159 0.81 -5.98 11.15
C GLU A 159 0.27 -7.42 11.02
N HIS A 160 -0.09 -7.83 9.81
CA HIS A 160 -0.73 -9.13 9.53
C HIS A 160 0.24 -10.26 9.16
N LYS A 161 1.55 -10.09 9.44
CA LYS A 161 2.61 -11.12 9.29
C LYS A 161 2.78 -11.67 7.85
N ILE A 162 2.38 -10.90 6.84
CA ILE A 162 2.47 -11.26 5.42
C ILE A 162 3.93 -11.09 4.96
N LYS A 163 4.64 -12.23 4.80
CA LYS A 163 6.07 -12.23 4.45
C LYS A 163 6.37 -11.62 3.07
N LEU A 164 6.86 -10.37 3.07
CA LEU A 164 7.25 -9.61 1.87
C LEU A 164 8.37 -10.30 1.06
N SER A 165 9.30 -11.00 1.72
CA SER A 165 10.41 -11.74 1.10
C SER A 165 10.02 -12.97 0.25
N LYS A 166 8.71 -13.19 0.04
CA LYS A 166 8.14 -14.17 -0.88
C LYS A 166 7.43 -13.53 -2.10
N ILE A 167 7.38 -12.20 -2.23
CA ILE A 167 6.79 -11.51 -3.38
C ILE A 167 7.76 -11.61 -4.57
N ASP A 168 7.23 -11.99 -5.74
CA ASP A 168 8.00 -12.21 -6.97
C ASP A 168 7.67 -11.17 -8.05
N HIS A 169 6.42 -10.71 -8.05
CA HIS A 169 5.90 -9.71 -8.98
C HIS A 169 4.93 -8.74 -8.29
N ILE A 170 4.96 -7.48 -8.73
CA ILE A 170 3.98 -6.43 -8.44
C ILE A 170 3.44 -5.93 -9.78
N PHE A 171 2.13 -5.81 -9.91
CA PHE A 171 1.41 -5.29 -11.08
C PHE A 171 0.65 -4.02 -10.70
N LEU A 172 0.74 -2.98 -11.53
CA LEU A 172 0.02 -1.73 -11.31
C LEU A 172 -1.17 -1.60 -12.25
N SER A 173 -2.38 -1.38 -11.73
CA SER A 173 -3.58 -1.11 -12.53
C SER A 173 -3.51 0.27 -13.19
N ARG A 174 -2.97 1.26 -12.48
CA ARG A 174 -2.66 2.63 -12.95
C ARG A 174 -1.31 3.07 -12.39
N VAL A 175 -0.72 4.13 -12.91
CA VAL A 175 0.52 4.72 -12.37
C VAL A 175 0.19 6.05 -11.71
N CYS A 176 -0.24 5.99 -10.45
CA CYS A 176 -0.66 7.13 -9.65
C CYS A 176 -0.37 6.89 -8.15
N SER A 177 -0.63 7.89 -7.30
CA SER A 177 -0.40 7.83 -5.85
C SER A 177 -1.08 6.64 -5.17
N GLU A 178 -2.34 6.39 -5.50
CA GLU A 178 -3.18 5.37 -4.84
C GLU A 178 -2.74 3.94 -5.17
N THR A 179 -2.10 3.73 -6.33
CA THR A 179 -1.68 2.40 -6.79
C THR A 179 -0.20 2.13 -6.56
N ALA A 180 0.63 3.18 -6.42
CA ALA A 180 2.09 3.05 -6.44
C ALA A 180 2.84 3.80 -5.31
N GLY A 181 2.14 4.58 -4.47
CA GLY A 181 2.77 5.42 -3.43
C GLY A 181 3.61 4.66 -2.38
N GLY A 182 3.32 3.39 -2.14
CA GLY A 182 4.07 2.53 -1.22
C GLY A 182 5.26 1.80 -1.86
N ILE A 183 5.45 1.87 -3.18
CA ILE A 183 6.57 1.23 -3.88
C ILE A 183 7.92 1.73 -3.36
N PRO A 184 8.19 3.04 -3.16
CA PRO A 184 9.46 3.52 -2.64
C PRO A 184 9.89 2.89 -1.31
N GLY A 185 9.00 2.90 -0.31
CA GLY A 185 9.28 2.28 0.99
C GLY A 185 9.50 0.78 0.87
N LEU A 186 8.65 0.10 0.08
CA LEU A 186 8.73 -1.33 -0.16
C LEU A 186 10.05 -1.74 -0.84
N LEU A 187 10.55 -0.96 -1.80
CA LEU A 187 11.83 -1.24 -2.48
C LEU A 187 13.03 -1.07 -1.56
N LEU A 188 13.09 0.02 -0.79
CA LEU A 188 14.14 0.23 0.21
C LEU A 188 14.13 -0.89 1.26
N THR A 189 12.94 -1.32 1.68
CA THR A 189 12.76 -2.47 2.57
C THR A 189 13.26 -3.77 1.95
N LEU A 190 12.83 -4.12 0.73
CA LEU A 190 13.23 -5.36 0.06
C LEU A 190 14.75 -5.43 -0.21
N ALA A 191 15.36 -4.30 -0.57
CA ALA A 191 16.82 -4.21 -0.75
C ALA A 191 17.59 -4.48 0.56
N GLY A 192 17.07 -4.01 1.70
CA GLY A 192 17.66 -4.29 3.02
C GLY A 192 17.42 -5.72 3.52
N MET A 193 16.41 -6.44 3.04
CA MET A 193 16.03 -7.76 3.58
C MET A 193 16.97 -8.90 3.18
N GLY A 194 17.60 -9.53 4.18
CA GLY A 194 18.43 -10.73 4.06
C GLY A 194 19.87 -10.47 3.61
N GLU A 195 20.69 -11.52 3.66
CA GLU A 195 22.14 -11.42 3.39
C GLU A 195 22.48 -10.88 1.99
N GLU A 196 21.64 -11.15 1.00
CA GLU A 196 21.82 -10.70 -0.39
C GLU A 196 20.91 -9.55 -0.81
N GLY A 197 19.81 -9.29 -0.08
CA GLY A 197 18.70 -8.43 -0.52
C GLY A 197 17.65 -9.22 -1.33
N MET A 198 16.50 -8.60 -1.62
CA MET A 198 15.43 -9.19 -2.41
C MET A 198 15.10 -8.29 -3.62
N SER A 199 14.91 -8.89 -4.80
CA SER A 199 14.41 -8.21 -6.00
C SER A 199 13.01 -8.69 -6.35
N VAL A 200 12.20 -7.80 -6.93
CA VAL A 200 10.80 -8.04 -7.33
C VAL A 200 10.58 -7.45 -8.73
N ASN A 201 9.82 -8.12 -9.59
CA ASN A 201 9.47 -7.53 -10.90
C ASN A 201 8.33 -6.53 -10.71
N ILE A 202 8.48 -5.29 -11.18
CA ILE A 202 7.37 -4.32 -11.23
C ILE A 202 6.87 -4.24 -12.66
N TRP A 203 5.58 -4.52 -12.85
CA TRP A 203 4.87 -4.41 -14.11
C TRP A 203 3.87 -3.26 -14.06
N GLY A 204 3.66 -2.58 -15.18
CA GLY A 204 2.62 -1.55 -15.33
C GLY A 204 2.55 -1.01 -16.75
N PRO A 205 1.62 -0.08 -17.03
CA PRO A 205 1.57 0.58 -18.33
C PRO A 205 2.85 1.39 -18.59
N SER A 206 3.06 1.78 -19.84
CA SER A 206 4.07 2.69 -20.37
C SER A 206 4.49 3.86 -19.45
N ASP A 207 3.56 4.44 -18.71
CA ASP A 207 3.80 5.56 -17.81
C ASP A 207 4.64 5.21 -16.55
N LEU A 208 4.82 3.91 -16.27
CA LEU A 208 5.71 3.40 -15.21
C LEU A 208 7.12 3.99 -15.32
N LYS A 209 7.60 4.27 -16.54
CA LYS A 209 8.91 4.91 -16.76
C LYS A 209 9.05 6.24 -16.01
N TYR A 210 8.00 7.07 -15.94
CA TYR A 210 8.06 8.38 -15.29
C TYR A 210 8.17 8.25 -13.77
N LEU A 211 7.46 7.28 -13.17
CA LEU A 211 7.59 6.94 -11.76
C LEU A 211 9.01 6.41 -11.45
N VAL A 212 9.54 5.54 -12.32
CA VAL A 212 10.90 4.98 -12.20
C VAL A 212 11.98 6.06 -12.35
N ASP A 213 11.79 7.03 -13.25
CA ASP A 213 12.69 8.17 -13.41
C ASP A 213 12.66 9.11 -12.20
N ALA A 214 11.48 9.38 -11.63
CA ALA A 214 11.36 10.16 -10.39
C ALA A 214 12.05 9.46 -9.20
N MET A 215 11.84 8.15 -9.04
CA MET A 215 12.43 7.36 -7.95
C MET A 215 13.97 7.34 -7.95
N LYS A 216 14.65 7.53 -9.09
CA LYS A 216 16.13 7.59 -9.17
C LYS A 216 16.76 8.69 -8.32
N SER A 217 15.98 9.70 -7.91
CA SER A 217 16.48 10.81 -7.09
C SER A 217 16.65 10.46 -5.59
N PHE A 218 15.96 9.42 -5.09
CA PHE A 218 15.99 9.02 -3.68
C PHE A 218 16.09 7.51 -3.42
N ILE A 219 15.82 6.65 -4.40
CA ILE A 219 16.08 5.20 -4.32
C ILE A 219 17.45 4.90 -4.92
N PRO A 220 18.40 4.29 -4.18
CA PRO A 220 19.69 3.90 -4.74
C PRO A 220 19.56 2.91 -5.90
N HIS A 221 20.41 3.03 -6.92
CA HIS A 221 20.37 2.13 -8.09
C HIS A 221 20.54 0.63 -7.73
N ALA A 222 21.17 0.30 -6.60
CA ALA A 222 21.27 -1.07 -6.09
C ALA A 222 19.95 -1.60 -5.48
N ALA A 223 19.03 -0.72 -5.09
CA ALA A 223 17.69 -1.02 -4.59
C ALA A 223 16.59 -0.88 -5.66
N MET A 224 16.92 -0.31 -6.83
CA MET A 224 16.03 -0.30 -7.99
C MET A 224 15.91 -1.69 -8.61
N VAL A 225 14.70 -2.07 -9.00
CA VAL A 225 14.36 -3.44 -9.43
C VAL A 225 13.98 -3.53 -10.90
N HIS A 226 13.69 -4.76 -11.38
CA HIS A 226 13.34 -5.03 -12.76
C HIS A 226 11.94 -4.51 -13.13
N THR A 227 11.89 -3.31 -13.68
CA THR A 227 10.67 -2.64 -14.15
C THR A 227 10.35 -3.03 -15.59
N LYS A 228 9.11 -3.44 -15.86
CA LYS A 228 8.61 -3.94 -17.15
C LYS A 228 7.35 -3.19 -17.55
N SER A 229 7.53 -2.11 -18.31
CA SER A 229 6.43 -1.31 -18.88
C SER A 229 5.84 -1.99 -20.12
N PHE A 230 4.52 -2.04 -20.23
CA PHE A 230 3.81 -2.56 -21.41
C PHE A 230 2.78 -1.57 -21.96
N GLY A 231 2.33 -1.79 -23.20
CA GLY A 231 1.62 -0.77 -23.98
C GLY A 231 2.56 0.28 -24.57
N ASN A 232 2.22 0.82 -25.74
CA ASN A 232 3.04 1.80 -26.44
C ASN A 232 2.31 3.15 -26.52
N ASN A 233 2.98 4.22 -26.10
CA ASN A 233 2.48 5.60 -26.23
C ASN A 233 2.66 6.15 -27.65
N ASN A 234 3.53 5.54 -28.47
CA ASN A 234 3.87 6.02 -29.81
C ASN A 234 3.03 5.35 -30.91
N VAL A 235 1.75 5.08 -30.63
CA VAL A 235 0.75 4.80 -31.67
C VAL A 235 0.04 6.11 -31.96
N GLY A 236 0.12 6.60 -33.20
CA GLY A 236 -0.65 7.77 -33.64
C GLY A 236 -2.14 7.46 -33.79
N PRO A 237 -2.90 8.26 -34.55
CA PRO A 237 -4.27 7.90 -34.94
C PRO A 237 -4.22 6.74 -35.95
N VAL A 238 -4.10 5.51 -35.43
CA VAL A 238 -4.04 4.26 -36.19
C VAL A 238 -5.26 3.41 -35.82
N ASP A 239 -6.21 3.37 -36.75
CA ASP A 239 -7.31 2.40 -36.89
C ASP A 239 -7.96 1.88 -35.60
N ALA A 240 -9.11 2.47 -35.24
CA ALA A 240 -9.99 2.03 -34.14
C ALA A 240 -10.60 0.61 -34.32
N ASN A 241 -10.16 -0.15 -35.31
CA ASN A 241 -10.64 -1.50 -35.67
C ASN A 241 -9.62 -2.61 -35.35
N LYS A 242 -8.51 -2.32 -34.66
CA LYS A 242 -7.59 -3.37 -34.19
C LYS A 242 -8.05 -3.96 -32.87
N ILE A 243 -8.53 -5.20 -32.93
CA ILE A 243 -8.71 -6.10 -31.78
C ILE A 243 -7.39 -6.09 -30.97
N ILE A 244 -7.45 -5.63 -29.72
CA ILE A 244 -6.31 -5.65 -28.81
C ILE A 244 -6.36 -6.95 -28.01
N ASP A 245 -5.70 -7.97 -28.54
CA ASP A 245 -5.48 -9.22 -27.81
C ASP A 245 -4.83 -8.95 -26.44
N PRO A 246 -5.26 -9.63 -25.35
CA PRO A 246 -4.71 -9.41 -24.02
C PRO A 246 -3.19 -9.65 -23.99
N ILE A 247 -2.44 -8.64 -23.54
CA ILE A 247 -0.98 -8.66 -23.50
C ILE A 247 -0.54 -9.65 -22.42
N VAL A 248 -0.02 -10.81 -22.81
CA VAL A 248 0.45 -11.84 -21.87
C VAL A 248 1.73 -11.36 -21.18
N LEU A 249 1.69 -11.24 -19.84
CA LEU A 249 2.81 -10.77 -19.01
C LEU A 249 3.53 -11.93 -18.30
N ILE A 250 2.75 -12.89 -17.81
CA ILE A 250 3.22 -14.16 -17.24
C ILE A 250 2.50 -15.30 -17.95
N ASN A 251 3.23 -16.37 -18.23
CA ASN A 251 2.69 -17.63 -18.72
C ASN A 251 3.58 -18.75 -18.17
N ASP A 252 3.25 -19.26 -16.98
CA ASP A 252 4.03 -20.29 -16.28
C ASP A 252 3.20 -21.57 -16.03
N GLU A 253 3.80 -22.55 -15.35
CA GLU A 253 3.17 -23.85 -15.09
C GLU A 253 1.91 -23.79 -14.20
N VAL A 254 1.63 -22.68 -13.51
CA VAL A 254 0.49 -22.55 -12.58
C VAL A 254 -0.47 -21.41 -12.93
N VAL A 255 0.00 -20.35 -13.59
CA VAL A 255 -0.83 -19.19 -13.96
C VAL A 255 -0.37 -18.50 -15.25
N LYS A 256 -1.34 -18.07 -16.04
CA LYS A 256 -1.19 -17.08 -17.11
C LYS A 256 -1.80 -15.77 -16.65
N ILE A 257 -1.02 -14.69 -16.63
CA ILE A 257 -1.47 -13.34 -16.30
C ILE A 257 -1.37 -12.49 -17.56
N SER A 258 -2.52 -11.97 -18.01
CA SER A 258 -2.64 -11.11 -19.19
C SER A 258 -3.20 -9.75 -18.80
N ALA A 259 -2.83 -8.71 -19.55
CA ALA A 259 -3.24 -7.33 -19.32
C ALA A 259 -4.03 -6.77 -20.51
N ILE A 260 -5.17 -6.14 -20.24
CA ILE A 260 -5.96 -5.37 -21.21
C ILE A 260 -5.83 -3.90 -20.83
N LEU A 261 -5.44 -3.07 -21.80
CA LEU A 261 -5.25 -1.63 -21.61
C LEU A 261 -6.56 -0.89 -21.86
N LEU A 262 -7.01 -0.08 -20.90
CA LEU A 262 -8.10 0.86 -21.08
C LEU A 262 -7.54 2.27 -21.24
N ARG A 263 -8.01 2.98 -22.27
CA ARG A 263 -7.77 4.40 -22.48
C ARG A 263 -9.07 5.16 -22.21
N PRO A 264 -9.03 6.30 -21.50
CA PRO A 264 -10.22 7.14 -21.38
C PRO A 264 -10.53 7.74 -22.74
N ASN A 265 -11.75 7.53 -23.22
CA ASN A 265 -12.21 8.24 -24.42
C ASN A 265 -12.25 9.75 -24.14
N GLN A 266 -11.37 10.49 -24.82
CA GLN A 266 -11.22 11.94 -24.72
C GLN A 266 -12.02 12.65 -25.82
N SER A 267 -12.65 13.77 -25.49
CA SER A 267 -13.18 14.69 -26.50
C SER A 267 -12.04 15.27 -27.34
N GLN A 268 -12.29 15.46 -28.64
CA GLN A 268 -11.24 15.74 -29.64
C GLN A 268 -10.35 16.93 -29.24
N GLY A 269 -9.05 16.68 -29.04
CA GLY A 269 -8.02 17.73 -28.97
C GLY A 269 -7.11 17.73 -27.73
N SER A 270 -7.45 17.04 -26.64
CA SER A 270 -6.50 16.82 -25.54
C SER A 270 -5.51 15.70 -25.87
N ALA A 271 -4.37 15.70 -25.15
CA ALA A 271 -3.43 14.58 -25.12
C ALA A 271 -3.70 13.69 -23.89
N LEU A 272 -3.34 12.40 -24.00
CA LEU A 272 -3.27 11.50 -22.85
C LEU A 272 -2.23 12.02 -21.85
N LYS A 273 -2.64 12.19 -20.59
CA LYS A 273 -1.75 12.57 -19.49
C LYS A 273 -1.09 11.31 -18.91
N PRO A 274 0.15 11.40 -18.38
CA PRO A 274 0.72 10.30 -17.61
C PRO A 274 -0.19 9.93 -16.44
N GLY A 275 -0.57 8.66 -16.34
CA GLY A 275 -1.52 8.16 -15.35
C GLY A 275 -2.98 8.06 -15.82
N ASP A 276 -3.31 8.57 -17.03
CA ASP A 276 -4.62 8.33 -17.68
C ASP A 276 -4.78 6.86 -18.11
N MET A 277 -3.69 6.10 -18.29
CA MET A 277 -3.73 4.68 -18.68
C MET A 277 -4.17 3.79 -17.51
N SER A 278 -5.24 3.01 -17.71
CA SER A 278 -5.68 1.96 -16.77
C SER A 278 -5.52 0.55 -17.36
N VAL A 279 -5.47 -0.46 -16.49
CA VAL A 279 -5.21 -1.87 -16.85
C VAL A 279 -6.17 -2.81 -16.13
N ILE A 280 -6.84 -3.67 -16.90
CA ILE A 280 -7.52 -4.87 -16.40
C ILE A 280 -6.51 -6.02 -16.38
N TYR A 281 -6.41 -6.74 -15.28
CA TYR A 281 -5.62 -7.97 -15.21
C TYR A 281 -6.52 -9.20 -15.23
N LEU A 282 -6.20 -10.13 -16.14
CA LEU A 282 -6.83 -11.43 -16.28
C LEU A 282 -5.84 -12.50 -15.77
N CYS A 283 -6.22 -13.23 -14.74
CA CYS A 283 -5.44 -14.32 -14.16
C CYS A 283 -6.14 -15.65 -14.45
N GLU A 284 -5.61 -16.43 -15.38
CA GLU A 284 -6.07 -17.77 -15.73
C GLU A 284 -5.16 -18.80 -15.06
N LEU A 285 -5.67 -19.59 -14.11
CA LEU A 285 -4.86 -20.67 -13.52
C LEU A 285 -4.75 -21.83 -14.52
N ALA A 286 -3.65 -22.59 -14.46
CA ALA A 286 -3.42 -23.73 -15.34
C ALA A 286 -4.44 -24.86 -15.08
N GLU A 287 -4.98 -25.46 -16.14
CA GLU A 287 -5.88 -26.62 -16.10
C GLU A 287 -5.26 -27.80 -15.33
N ILE A 288 -6.07 -28.54 -14.57
CA ILE A 288 -5.64 -29.81 -13.99
C ILE A 288 -6.15 -30.92 -14.90
N MET A 289 -5.22 -31.52 -15.66
CA MET A 289 -5.46 -32.75 -16.41
C MET A 289 -6.04 -33.82 -15.48
N GLY A 290 -7.07 -34.53 -15.92
CA GLY A 290 -7.68 -35.60 -15.14
C GLY A 290 -6.70 -36.75 -14.85
N LYS A 291 -7.06 -37.61 -13.89
CA LYS A 291 -6.24 -38.74 -13.50
C LYS A 291 -6.24 -39.80 -14.61
N PHE A 292 -5.06 -40.29 -14.96
CA PHE A 292 -4.91 -41.44 -15.86
C PHE A 292 -5.29 -42.75 -15.16
N ASP A 293 -6.03 -43.60 -15.87
CA ASP A 293 -6.49 -44.93 -15.44
C ASP A 293 -5.71 -46.03 -16.18
N PRO A 294 -4.76 -46.70 -15.50
CA PRO A 294 -3.95 -47.75 -16.13
C PRO A 294 -4.73 -49.00 -16.52
N GLU A 295 -5.86 -49.28 -15.87
CA GLU A 295 -6.65 -50.49 -16.15
C GLU A 295 -7.57 -50.29 -17.36
N LYS A 296 -8.15 -49.08 -17.55
CA LYS A 296 -8.79 -48.70 -18.83
C LYS A 296 -7.79 -48.81 -20.00
N ALA A 297 -6.60 -48.22 -19.86
CA ALA A 297 -5.58 -48.24 -20.92
C ALA A 297 -5.15 -49.68 -21.29
N LYS A 298 -4.98 -50.54 -20.28
CA LYS A 298 -4.65 -51.96 -20.43
C LYS A 298 -5.80 -52.77 -21.05
N ALA A 299 -7.06 -52.47 -20.72
CA ALA A 299 -8.23 -53.08 -21.37
C ALA A 299 -8.32 -52.74 -22.87
N LEU A 300 -7.94 -51.51 -23.23
CA LEU A 300 -7.77 -51.06 -24.63
C LEU A 300 -6.46 -51.57 -25.28
N GLY A 301 -5.75 -52.50 -24.64
CA GLY A 301 -4.59 -53.19 -25.21
C GLY A 301 -3.29 -52.39 -25.25
N LEU A 302 -3.15 -51.33 -24.45
CA LEU A 302 -1.90 -50.56 -24.32
C LEU A 302 -0.98 -51.17 -23.27
N LYS A 303 0.33 -51.18 -23.56
CA LYS A 303 1.37 -51.57 -22.59
C LYS A 303 1.81 -50.37 -21.74
N PRO A 304 2.10 -50.57 -20.43
CA PRO A 304 2.76 -49.56 -19.61
C PRO A 304 4.10 -49.13 -20.23
N GLY A 305 4.24 -47.83 -20.52
CA GLY A 305 5.39 -47.32 -21.26
C GLY A 305 5.16 -45.92 -21.84
N PRO A 306 5.92 -45.53 -22.88
CA PRO A 306 5.85 -44.19 -23.46
C PRO A 306 4.43 -43.76 -23.85
N LYS A 307 3.64 -44.65 -24.46
CA LYS A 307 2.25 -44.39 -24.90
C LYS A 307 1.36 -43.80 -23.81
N TYR A 308 1.51 -44.23 -22.55
CA TYR A 308 0.75 -43.67 -21.42
C TYR A 308 1.06 -42.18 -21.22
N ARG A 309 2.34 -41.79 -21.35
CA ARG A 309 2.77 -40.39 -21.27
C ARG A 309 2.28 -39.57 -22.47
N GLU A 310 2.15 -40.17 -23.64
CA GLU A 310 1.64 -39.47 -24.84
C GLU A 310 0.15 -39.15 -24.69
N LEU A 311 -0.64 -40.11 -24.20
CA LEU A 311 -2.05 -39.90 -23.82
C LEU A 311 -2.22 -38.84 -22.74
N GLN A 312 -1.41 -38.89 -21.68
CA GLN A 312 -1.34 -37.83 -20.64
C GLN A 312 -0.89 -36.46 -21.20
N SER A 313 -0.23 -36.43 -22.36
CA SER A 313 0.16 -35.21 -23.09
C SER A 313 -0.88 -34.79 -24.14
N GLY A 314 -2.10 -35.34 -24.09
CA GLY A 314 -3.18 -35.02 -25.02
C GLY A 314 -3.07 -35.65 -26.42
N ARG A 315 -2.13 -36.57 -26.65
CA ARG A 315 -1.93 -37.21 -27.97
C ARG A 315 -2.54 -38.61 -27.99
N SER A 316 -3.48 -38.84 -28.91
CA SER A 316 -4.00 -40.18 -29.21
C SER A 316 -2.89 -41.10 -29.71
N VAL A 317 -3.00 -42.40 -29.41
CA VAL A 317 -2.02 -43.42 -29.79
C VAL A 317 -2.72 -44.68 -30.27
N MET A 318 -2.09 -45.40 -31.20
CA MET A 318 -2.56 -46.74 -31.59
C MET A 318 -2.27 -47.76 -30.48
N SER A 319 -3.18 -48.71 -30.25
CA SER A 319 -3.01 -49.79 -29.27
C SER A 319 -1.79 -50.70 -29.59
N ASP A 320 -1.34 -51.51 -28.63
CA ASP A 320 -0.25 -52.49 -28.82
C ASP A 320 -0.76 -53.89 -29.17
N HIS A 321 -2.05 -54.14 -28.99
CA HIS A 321 -2.68 -55.46 -29.06
C HIS A 321 -4.00 -55.50 -29.83
N GLN A 322 -4.52 -54.35 -30.25
CA GLN A 322 -5.80 -54.18 -30.95
C GLN A 322 -5.59 -53.14 -32.07
N ASP A 323 -6.34 -53.24 -33.17
CA ASP A 323 -6.28 -52.25 -34.26
C ASP A 323 -7.23 -51.06 -33.97
N ILE A 324 -6.97 -50.37 -32.86
CA ILE A 324 -7.75 -49.22 -32.40
C ILE A 324 -6.85 -48.02 -32.08
N MET A 325 -7.38 -46.82 -32.35
CA MET A 325 -6.82 -45.57 -31.85
C MET A 325 -7.43 -45.27 -30.47
N VAL A 326 -6.60 -45.18 -29.45
CA VAL A 326 -6.98 -44.79 -28.10
C VAL A 326 -6.80 -43.28 -27.97
N HIS A 327 -7.85 -42.59 -27.53
CA HIS A 327 -7.85 -41.17 -27.26
C HIS A 327 -7.65 -40.90 -25.76
N PRO A 328 -7.11 -39.72 -25.37
CA PRO A 328 -6.97 -39.37 -23.95
C PRO A 328 -8.28 -39.47 -23.16
N SER A 329 -9.42 -39.16 -23.79
CA SER A 329 -10.78 -39.29 -23.24
C SER A 329 -11.14 -40.68 -22.71
N ASP A 330 -10.50 -41.72 -23.23
CA ASP A 330 -10.91 -43.11 -23.01
C ASP A 330 -10.22 -43.70 -21.77
N VAL A 331 -9.16 -43.02 -21.31
CA VAL A 331 -8.22 -43.48 -20.27
C VAL A 331 -7.90 -42.41 -19.23
N MET A 332 -8.34 -41.17 -19.41
CA MET A 332 -8.24 -40.08 -18.43
C MET A 332 -9.62 -39.78 -17.85
N ASP A 333 -9.68 -39.44 -16.57
CA ASP A 333 -10.83 -38.73 -16.01
C ASP A 333 -10.96 -37.34 -16.69
N PRO A 334 -12.14 -36.68 -16.66
CA PRO A 334 -12.28 -35.33 -17.20
C PRO A 334 -11.36 -34.33 -16.51
N SER A 335 -10.71 -33.47 -17.29
CA SER A 335 -9.92 -32.34 -16.78
C SER A 335 -10.79 -31.37 -15.96
N ILE A 336 -10.16 -30.74 -14.96
CA ILE A 336 -10.78 -29.66 -14.18
C ILE A 336 -10.21 -28.33 -14.69
N PRO A 337 -11.04 -27.44 -15.30
CA PRO A 337 -10.59 -26.16 -15.79
C PRO A 337 -10.00 -25.31 -14.66
N GLY A 338 -8.94 -24.56 -14.97
CA GLY A 338 -8.30 -23.69 -14.00
C GLY A 338 -9.17 -22.48 -13.66
N PRO A 339 -9.28 -22.09 -12.36
CA PRO A 339 -10.07 -20.94 -11.99
C PRO A 339 -9.58 -19.64 -12.63
N ILE A 340 -10.50 -18.74 -12.96
CA ILE A 340 -10.22 -17.46 -13.63
C ILE A 340 -10.64 -16.29 -12.75
N VAL A 341 -9.73 -15.34 -12.56
CA VAL A 341 -9.96 -14.11 -11.80
C VAL A 341 -9.66 -12.89 -12.65
N LEU A 342 -10.56 -11.91 -12.64
CA LEU A 342 -10.34 -10.60 -13.25
C LEU A 342 -10.16 -9.52 -12.17
N LEU A 343 -9.23 -8.61 -12.36
CA LEU A 343 -9.06 -7.40 -11.55
C LEU A 343 -9.29 -6.17 -12.44
N VAL A 344 -10.25 -5.34 -12.06
CA VAL A 344 -10.84 -4.30 -12.92
C VAL A 344 -10.72 -2.94 -12.23
N ASP A 345 -10.00 -2.01 -12.85
CA ASP A 345 -9.85 -0.62 -12.39
C ASP A 345 -10.29 0.34 -13.50
N CYS A 346 -11.46 0.95 -13.32
CA CYS A 346 -12.00 2.00 -14.17
C CYS A 346 -12.19 3.26 -13.31
N PRO A 347 -11.25 4.22 -13.33
CA PRO A 347 -11.31 5.39 -12.45
C PRO A 347 -12.39 6.42 -12.87
N THR A 348 -12.83 6.40 -14.13
CA THR A 348 -13.83 7.33 -14.68
C THR A 348 -14.78 6.62 -15.65
N GLU A 349 -15.97 7.17 -15.88
CA GLU A 349 -16.96 6.63 -16.84
C GLU A 349 -16.40 6.60 -18.29
N SER A 350 -15.44 7.46 -18.65
CA SER A 350 -14.72 7.40 -19.95
C SER A 350 -13.94 6.08 -20.15
N HIS A 351 -13.49 5.44 -19.07
CA HIS A 351 -12.90 4.10 -19.11
C HIS A 351 -13.97 3.00 -19.21
N VAL A 352 -15.19 3.24 -18.72
CA VAL A 352 -16.31 2.31 -18.85
C VAL A 352 -16.78 2.22 -20.31
N GLN A 353 -16.72 3.32 -21.06
CA GLN A 353 -17.01 3.29 -22.50
C GLN A 353 -15.99 2.43 -23.28
N GLU A 354 -14.70 2.51 -22.94
CA GLU A 354 -13.65 1.66 -23.52
C GLU A 354 -13.77 0.19 -23.07
N LEU A 355 -14.14 -0.04 -21.81
CA LEU A 355 -14.45 -1.37 -21.27
C LEU A 355 -15.62 -2.03 -22.02
N LEU A 356 -16.60 -1.23 -22.46
CA LEU A 356 -17.75 -1.70 -23.25
C LEU A 356 -17.42 -2.00 -24.72
N SER A 357 -16.47 -1.28 -25.32
CA SER A 357 -15.99 -1.54 -26.69
C SER A 357 -14.96 -2.67 -26.77
N THR A 358 -14.38 -3.07 -25.64
CA THR A 358 -13.37 -4.14 -25.56
C THR A 358 -13.96 -5.53 -25.87
N GLU A 359 -13.77 -6.00 -27.12
CA GLU A 359 -14.18 -7.35 -27.54
C GLU A 359 -13.40 -8.48 -26.85
N SER A 360 -12.19 -8.20 -26.36
CA SER A 360 -11.28 -9.17 -25.72
C SER A 360 -11.84 -9.80 -24.42
N LEU A 361 -12.97 -9.28 -23.91
CA LEU A 361 -13.72 -9.83 -22.79
C LEU A 361 -14.94 -10.66 -23.20
N ASN A 362 -15.33 -10.67 -24.48
CA ASN A 362 -16.52 -11.37 -24.97
C ASN A 362 -16.49 -12.88 -24.69
N SER A 363 -15.30 -13.49 -24.66
CA SER A 363 -15.10 -14.90 -24.33
C SER A 363 -15.37 -15.26 -22.86
N TYR A 364 -15.63 -14.28 -21.98
CA TYR A 364 -15.99 -14.47 -20.57
C TYR A 364 -17.44 -14.07 -20.26
N TYR A 365 -18.20 -13.63 -21.27
CA TYR A 365 -19.62 -13.30 -21.11
C TYR A 365 -20.50 -14.55 -21.30
N VAL A 366 -21.59 -14.64 -20.53
CA VAL A 366 -22.64 -15.65 -20.70
C VAL A 366 -23.68 -15.18 -21.73
N ASP A 367 -24.28 -16.14 -22.42
CA ASP A 367 -25.39 -15.88 -23.34
C ASP A 367 -26.68 -15.51 -22.57
N PHE A 368 -27.70 -15.04 -23.29
CA PHE A 368 -29.04 -14.76 -22.75
C PHE A 368 -29.71 -15.97 -22.04
N SER A 369 -29.19 -17.18 -22.24
CA SER A 369 -29.63 -18.41 -21.56
C SER A 369 -28.96 -18.64 -20.20
N GLY A 370 -27.99 -17.82 -19.81
CA GLY A 370 -27.17 -17.98 -18.60
C GLY A 370 -26.04 -19.01 -18.72
N ASN A 371 -25.96 -19.75 -19.83
CA ASN A 371 -24.85 -20.64 -20.15
C ASN A 371 -23.67 -19.84 -20.73
N PRO A 372 -22.42 -20.30 -20.57
CA PRO A 372 -21.32 -19.80 -21.40
C PRO A 372 -21.59 -20.13 -22.88
N THR A 373 -21.10 -19.27 -23.77
CA THR A 373 -21.01 -19.58 -25.21
C THR A 373 -20.23 -20.89 -25.41
N GLN A 374 -20.42 -21.60 -26.53
CA GLN A 374 -19.82 -22.93 -26.76
C GLN A 374 -18.27 -22.99 -26.74
N ILE A 375 -17.60 -21.83 -26.71
CA ILE A 375 -16.13 -21.66 -26.62
C ILE A 375 -15.74 -20.80 -25.38
N GLY A 376 -16.73 -20.30 -24.63
CA GLY A 376 -16.56 -19.33 -23.56
C GLY A 376 -15.98 -19.90 -22.27
N LYS A 377 -15.19 -19.09 -21.57
CA LYS A 377 -14.57 -19.43 -20.29
C LYS A 377 -15.30 -18.76 -19.13
N THR A 378 -15.73 -19.55 -18.14
CA THR A 378 -16.41 -19.00 -16.95
C THR A 378 -15.42 -18.28 -16.03
N ALA A 379 -15.65 -16.99 -15.76
CA ALA A 379 -14.95 -16.26 -14.70
C ALA A 379 -15.47 -16.70 -13.32
N ASN A 380 -14.59 -16.98 -12.36
CA ASN A 380 -15.00 -17.39 -11.01
C ASN A 380 -15.11 -16.21 -10.05
N CYS A 381 -14.22 -15.23 -10.16
CA CYS A 381 -14.20 -14.05 -9.30
C CYS A 381 -13.79 -12.80 -10.08
N ILE A 382 -14.42 -11.67 -9.80
CA ILE A 382 -14.10 -10.38 -10.41
C ILE A 382 -13.95 -9.34 -9.30
N ILE A 383 -12.78 -8.73 -9.21
CA ILE A 383 -12.43 -7.75 -8.17
C ILE A 383 -12.46 -6.36 -8.79
N HIS A 384 -13.40 -5.54 -8.35
CA HIS A 384 -13.60 -4.18 -8.84
C HIS A 384 -12.89 -3.19 -7.91
N LEU A 385 -11.76 -2.67 -8.39
CA LEU A 385 -10.97 -1.60 -7.75
C LEU A 385 -11.52 -0.20 -8.11
N SER A 386 -12.31 -0.12 -9.18
CA SER A 386 -13.03 1.07 -9.66
C SER A 386 -13.80 1.83 -8.56
N PRO A 387 -13.80 3.17 -8.51
CA PRO A 387 -14.52 3.96 -7.51
C PRO A 387 -16.03 3.69 -7.45
N ALA A 388 -16.65 3.89 -6.28
CA ALA A 388 -18.08 3.68 -6.09
C ALA A 388 -18.98 4.56 -6.98
N SER A 389 -18.50 5.74 -7.39
CA SER A 389 -19.17 6.59 -8.39
C SER A 389 -19.28 5.95 -9.77
N VAL A 390 -18.31 5.10 -10.14
CA VAL A 390 -18.27 4.36 -11.40
C VAL A 390 -19.00 3.02 -11.25
N THR A 391 -18.74 2.25 -10.19
CA THR A 391 -19.33 0.90 -10.04
C THR A 391 -20.84 0.93 -9.78
N ARG A 392 -21.37 2.04 -9.24
CA ARG A 392 -22.82 2.26 -9.09
C ARG A 392 -23.48 2.79 -10.37
N SER A 393 -22.74 3.10 -11.45
CA SER A 393 -23.34 3.58 -12.69
C SER A 393 -24.20 2.47 -13.35
N PRO A 394 -25.38 2.79 -13.90
CA PRO A 394 -26.22 1.78 -14.58
C PRO A 394 -25.50 1.10 -15.74
N THR A 395 -24.55 1.80 -16.38
CA THR A 395 -23.64 1.27 -17.39
C THR A 395 -22.81 0.11 -16.84
N TYR A 396 -22.10 0.35 -15.74
CA TYR A 396 -21.20 -0.63 -15.12
C TYR A 396 -21.97 -1.80 -14.51
N GLN A 397 -23.11 -1.54 -13.88
CA GLN A 397 -24.01 -2.57 -13.34
C GLN A 397 -24.59 -3.49 -14.42
N LYS A 398 -24.88 -2.97 -15.62
CA LYS A 398 -25.27 -3.79 -16.78
C LYS A 398 -24.10 -4.62 -17.31
N TRP A 399 -22.89 -4.05 -17.33
CA TRP A 399 -21.68 -4.77 -17.76
C TRP A 399 -21.31 -5.92 -16.82
N MET A 400 -21.33 -5.71 -15.50
CA MET A 400 -21.04 -6.77 -14.52
C MET A 400 -21.95 -7.99 -14.68
N LYS A 401 -23.24 -7.78 -14.96
CA LYS A 401 -24.22 -8.87 -15.18
C LYS A 401 -23.92 -9.75 -16.39
N LYS A 402 -23.00 -9.37 -17.29
CA LYS A 402 -22.56 -10.22 -18.42
C LYS A 402 -21.76 -11.44 -17.98
N PHE A 403 -21.19 -11.47 -16.76
CA PHE A 403 -20.34 -12.58 -16.30
C PHE A 403 -21.10 -13.72 -15.58
N GLY A 404 -22.44 -13.68 -15.58
CA GLY A 404 -23.26 -14.78 -15.06
C GLY A 404 -23.02 -15.05 -13.57
N SER A 405 -22.61 -16.28 -13.22
CA SER A 405 -22.44 -16.75 -11.84
C SER A 405 -21.11 -16.33 -11.16
N ALA A 406 -20.30 -15.50 -11.81
CA ALA A 406 -19.05 -14.98 -11.26
C ALA A 406 -19.27 -14.25 -9.91
N GLN A 407 -18.29 -14.36 -9.01
CA GLN A 407 -18.36 -13.76 -7.67
C GLN A 407 -17.74 -12.35 -7.69
N HIS A 408 -18.58 -11.33 -7.59
CA HIS A 408 -18.18 -9.93 -7.68
C HIS A 408 -17.75 -9.39 -6.30
N ILE A 409 -16.48 -8.97 -6.20
CA ILE A 409 -15.89 -8.35 -5.01
C ILE A 409 -15.73 -6.85 -5.25
N MET A 410 -16.43 -6.03 -4.47
CA MET A 410 -16.40 -4.57 -4.57
C MET A 410 -15.31 -4.01 -3.65
N ALA A 411 -14.09 -3.90 -4.17
CA ALA A 411 -12.91 -3.38 -3.47
C ALA A 411 -12.67 -1.86 -3.67
N GLY A 412 -13.53 -1.21 -4.46
CA GLY A 412 -13.60 0.24 -4.60
C GLY A 412 -14.35 0.94 -3.46
N HIS A 413 -14.24 2.28 -3.44
CA HIS A 413 -14.52 3.15 -2.31
C HIS A 413 -15.96 3.14 -1.70
N GLU A 414 -16.34 2.11 -0.94
CA GLU A 414 -17.53 2.12 -0.07
C GLU A 414 -17.18 2.38 1.41
N MET A 415 -17.82 3.36 2.05
CA MET A 415 -17.55 3.78 3.44
C MET A 415 -18.17 2.87 4.52
N LYS A 416 -18.32 1.57 4.24
CA LYS A 416 -18.96 0.62 5.19
C LYS A 416 -18.06 0.16 6.34
N ASN A 417 -16.74 0.23 6.16
CA ASN A 417 -15.76 -0.42 7.05
C ASN A 417 -14.90 0.58 7.84
N VAL A 418 -15.49 1.69 8.31
CA VAL A 418 -14.76 2.77 9.01
C VAL A 418 -14.41 2.41 10.46
N GLU A 419 -15.13 1.47 11.07
CA GLU A 419 -15.11 1.20 12.51
C GLU A 419 -13.96 0.29 13.00
N ILE A 420 -13.34 -0.50 12.11
CA ILE A 420 -12.28 -1.45 12.48
C ILE A 420 -10.89 -0.83 12.20
N PRO A 421 -10.07 -0.51 13.23
CA PRO A 421 -8.68 -0.12 13.01
C PRO A 421 -7.88 -1.31 12.46
N ILE A 422 -7.51 -1.23 11.18
CA ILE A 422 -6.76 -2.32 10.54
C ILE A 422 -5.34 -2.45 11.13
N LEU A 423 -4.67 -1.32 11.37
CA LEU A 423 -3.40 -1.25 12.07
C LEU A 423 -3.60 -1.34 13.60
N LYS A 424 -4.12 -2.49 14.05
CA LYS A 424 -4.53 -2.74 15.46
C LYS A 424 -3.49 -2.33 16.49
N SER A 425 -2.19 -2.50 16.21
CA SER A 425 -1.13 -2.10 17.15
C SER A 425 -0.99 -0.59 17.32
N SER A 426 -1.24 0.17 16.25
CA SER A 426 -1.25 1.63 16.27
C SER A 426 -2.44 2.13 17.10
N ALA A 427 -3.61 1.52 16.92
CA ALA A 427 -4.82 1.85 17.66
C ALA A 427 -4.74 1.45 19.14
N ARG A 428 -4.17 0.28 19.48
CA ARG A 428 -3.92 -0.15 20.87
C ARG A 428 -3.03 0.85 21.61
N ILE A 429 -1.97 1.35 21.00
CA ILE A 429 -1.12 2.38 21.62
C ILE A 429 -1.87 3.71 21.76
N ALA A 430 -2.60 4.15 20.72
CA ALA A 430 -3.38 5.40 20.80
C ALA A 430 -4.44 5.36 21.92
N ALA A 431 -5.18 4.25 22.08
CA ALA A 431 -6.15 4.06 23.16
C ALA A 431 -5.49 4.09 24.55
N ARG A 432 -4.33 3.43 24.71
CA ARG A 432 -3.60 3.39 25.99
C ARG A 432 -3.01 4.74 26.38
N LEU A 433 -2.51 5.51 25.40
CA LEU A 433 -2.04 6.88 25.62
C LEU A 433 -3.19 7.85 25.92
N ASN A 434 -4.35 7.68 25.26
CA ASN A 434 -5.58 8.42 25.56
C ASN A 434 -6.12 8.12 26.97
N TYR A 435 -6.04 6.88 27.45
CA TYR A 435 -6.39 6.54 28.84
C TYR A 435 -5.50 7.27 29.86
N LEU A 436 -4.19 7.33 29.60
CA LEU A 436 -3.21 7.97 30.48
C LEU A 436 -3.29 9.50 30.47
N CYS A 437 -3.39 10.12 29.28
CA CYS A 437 -3.47 11.58 29.13
C CYS A 437 -4.40 11.96 27.95
N PRO A 438 -5.73 12.02 28.19
CA PRO A 438 -6.70 12.37 27.15
C PRO A 438 -6.57 13.81 26.64
N GLN A 439 -5.87 14.68 27.38
CA GLN A 439 -5.59 16.07 27.00
C GLN A 439 -4.58 16.19 25.84
N PHE A 440 -3.63 15.24 25.73
CA PHE A 440 -2.60 15.22 24.68
C PHE A 440 -2.90 14.21 23.58
N PHE A 441 -3.49 13.07 23.96
CA PHE A 441 -3.80 11.99 23.04
C PHE A 441 -5.33 11.92 22.87
N PRO A 442 -5.89 12.39 21.74
CA PRO A 442 -7.33 12.31 21.50
C PRO A 442 -7.79 10.85 21.47
N ALA A 443 -9.06 10.62 21.80
CA ALA A 443 -9.66 9.29 21.70
C ALA A 443 -9.51 8.76 20.26
N PRO A 444 -9.31 7.43 20.06
CA PRO A 444 -9.32 6.83 18.73
C PRO A 444 -10.71 6.88 18.07
N GLY A 445 -11.07 8.06 17.57
CA GLY A 445 -12.38 8.35 16.99
C GLY A 445 -12.61 7.64 15.66
N PHE A 446 -13.31 6.51 15.72
CA PHE A 446 -14.04 5.97 14.59
C PHE A 446 -15.51 6.36 14.77
N TRP A 447 -15.87 7.55 14.29
CA TRP A 447 -17.27 7.95 14.22
C TRP A 447 -18.03 6.95 13.34
N SER A 448 -19.08 6.34 13.90
CA SER A 448 -19.99 5.53 13.09
C SER A 448 -20.72 6.42 12.09
N LEU A 449 -21.08 5.86 10.93
CA LEU A 449 -21.75 6.62 9.87
C LEU A 449 -23.20 7.01 10.21
N THR A 450 -23.70 6.61 11.39
CA THR A 450 -25.02 6.95 11.94
C THR A 450 -25.23 8.46 12.05
N ASP A 451 -24.24 9.18 12.58
CA ASP A 451 -24.46 10.53 13.08
C ASP A 451 -24.55 11.56 11.94
N LEU A 452 -23.91 11.27 10.80
CA LEU A 452 -24.06 12.08 9.58
C LEU A 452 -25.41 11.84 8.88
N ASN A 453 -25.93 10.62 8.92
CA ASN A 453 -27.18 10.23 8.26
C ASN A 453 -28.45 10.72 8.99
N ASN A 454 -28.36 11.05 10.30
CA ASN A 454 -29.45 11.66 11.06
C ASN A 454 -29.90 13.04 10.53
N SER A 455 -29.21 13.59 9.51
CA SER A 455 -29.57 14.83 8.83
C SER A 455 -30.50 14.68 7.60
N ARG A 456 -30.95 13.45 7.24
CA ARG A 456 -32.03 13.23 6.23
C ARG A 456 -32.84 11.94 6.47
N PRO A 457 -34.15 12.04 6.79
CA PRO A 457 -35.05 10.90 6.81
C PRO A 457 -35.59 10.59 5.40
N ASP A 458 -34.82 9.85 4.59
CA ASP A 458 -35.36 9.27 3.35
C ASP A 458 -36.36 8.14 3.71
N SER A 459 -37.57 8.21 3.14
CA SER A 459 -38.74 7.48 3.63
C SER A 459 -38.68 5.98 3.39
N ILE A 460 -38.96 5.21 4.44
CA ILE A 460 -39.16 3.75 4.38
C ILE A 460 -40.36 3.42 3.47
N PHE A 461 -40.11 2.74 2.36
CA PHE A 461 -41.15 2.01 1.61
C PHE A 461 -40.99 0.51 1.86
N SER A 462 -41.65 0.02 2.91
CA SER A 462 -41.79 -1.41 3.19
C SER A 462 -42.83 -2.02 2.26
N GLY A 463 -42.38 -2.79 1.27
CA GLY A 463 -43.24 -3.56 0.37
C GLY A 463 -42.69 -4.98 0.17
N GLU A 464 -43.35 -5.98 0.75
CA GLU A 464 -43.03 -7.39 0.53
C GLU A 464 -43.48 -7.81 -0.87
N GLY A 465 -42.61 -8.47 -1.65
CA GLY A 465 -42.98 -8.82 -3.03
C GLY A 465 -41.92 -9.60 -3.84
N CYS A 466 -42.07 -10.93 -3.83
CA CYS A 466 -41.64 -11.87 -4.88
C CYS A 466 -40.16 -11.95 -5.31
N VAL A 467 -39.46 -12.93 -4.71
CA VAL A 467 -38.53 -13.90 -5.34
C VAL A 467 -37.85 -13.51 -6.67
N SER A 468 -36.54 -13.26 -6.60
CA SER A 468 -35.56 -13.86 -7.52
C SER A 468 -34.17 -13.90 -6.85
N LYS A 469 -33.34 -14.91 -7.15
CA LYS A 469 -31.96 -14.96 -6.66
C LYS A 469 -31.12 -13.91 -7.39
N LEU A 470 -30.99 -12.73 -6.77
CA LEU A 470 -30.15 -11.65 -7.27
C LEU A 470 -28.67 -11.94 -6.97
N TYR A 471 -27.82 -11.68 -7.97
CA TYR A 471 -26.37 -11.89 -7.89
C TYR A 471 -25.74 -11.10 -6.73
N GLU A 472 -25.10 -11.80 -5.80
CA GLU A 472 -24.61 -11.22 -4.53
C GLU A 472 -23.28 -10.47 -4.70
N ASN A 473 -23.38 -9.19 -5.06
CA ASN A 473 -22.25 -8.25 -5.02
C ASN A 473 -21.69 -8.15 -3.59
N THR A 474 -20.52 -8.73 -3.34
CA THR A 474 -19.88 -8.76 -2.02
C THR A 474 -19.01 -7.52 -1.82
N SER A 475 -19.32 -6.68 -0.84
CA SER A 475 -18.40 -5.60 -0.41
C SER A 475 -17.08 -6.21 0.09
N ALA A 476 -15.94 -5.65 -0.31
CA ALA A 476 -14.64 -6.15 0.14
C ALA A 476 -14.38 -5.83 1.61
N GLU A 477 -13.61 -6.70 2.26
CA GLU A 477 -13.13 -6.55 3.63
C GLU A 477 -11.63 -6.85 3.66
N ASN A 478 -10.87 -6.23 4.56
CA ASN A 478 -9.44 -6.51 4.67
C ASN A 478 -9.20 -7.96 5.11
N LEU A 479 -8.20 -8.60 4.49
CA LEU A 479 -7.88 -10.03 4.64
C LEU A 479 -8.97 -11.00 4.14
N LEU A 480 -10.08 -10.54 3.58
CA LEU A 480 -11.06 -11.38 2.86
C LEU A 480 -10.33 -12.21 1.80
N LYS A 481 -10.55 -13.52 1.82
CA LYS A 481 -10.00 -14.44 0.81
C LYS A 481 -11.08 -14.95 -0.13
N PHE A 482 -10.66 -15.19 -1.36
CA PHE A 482 -11.36 -16.04 -2.31
C PHE A 482 -10.44 -17.22 -2.67
N THR A 483 -10.75 -18.39 -2.15
CA THR A 483 -9.98 -19.62 -2.38
C THR A 483 -10.21 -20.10 -3.82
N LEU A 484 -9.12 -20.38 -4.54
CA LEU A 484 -9.14 -20.92 -5.90
C LEU A 484 -8.78 -22.41 -5.91
N ARG A 485 -7.85 -22.84 -5.06
CA ARG A 485 -7.46 -24.25 -4.87
C ARG A 485 -7.23 -24.56 -3.39
N PRO A 486 -7.67 -25.74 -2.89
CA PRO A 486 -8.29 -26.84 -3.63
C PRO A 486 -9.71 -26.52 -4.12
N HIS A 487 -10.12 -27.12 -5.24
CA HIS A 487 -11.42 -26.84 -5.89
C HIS A 487 -12.64 -27.18 -5.01
N ALA A 488 -12.50 -28.13 -4.07
CA ALA A 488 -13.53 -28.43 -3.08
C ALA A 488 -13.85 -27.25 -2.14
N ASN A 489 -12.95 -26.26 -2.05
CA ASN A 489 -13.07 -25.07 -1.21
C ASN A 489 -13.20 -23.79 -2.06
N LEU A 490 -13.53 -23.89 -3.36
CA LEU A 490 -13.66 -22.76 -4.28
C LEU A 490 -14.75 -21.78 -3.79
N GLY A 491 -14.37 -20.56 -3.40
CA GLY A 491 -15.29 -19.58 -2.84
C GLY A 491 -14.68 -18.69 -1.75
N PHE A 492 -15.54 -17.99 -1.01
CA PHE A 492 -15.12 -17.05 0.03
C PHE A 492 -14.59 -17.75 1.29
N ASP A 493 -13.48 -17.24 1.82
CA ASP A 493 -13.02 -17.50 3.19
C ASP A 493 -12.95 -16.18 3.98
N LYS A 494 -13.84 -16.07 4.98
CA LYS A 494 -13.91 -14.94 5.91
C LYS A 494 -13.17 -15.17 7.24
N SER A 495 -12.60 -16.36 7.47
CA SER A 495 -11.96 -16.71 8.77
C SER A 495 -10.73 -15.87 9.14
N ASN A 496 -10.20 -15.12 8.18
CA ASN A 496 -9.01 -14.28 8.34
C ASN A 496 -9.34 -12.79 8.52
N ILE A 497 -10.61 -12.40 8.42
CA ILE A 497 -11.05 -11.02 8.62
C ILE A 497 -10.96 -10.71 10.13
N PRO A 498 -10.27 -9.62 10.54
CA PRO A 498 -10.12 -9.32 11.95
C PRO A 498 -11.47 -8.93 12.57
N SER A 499 -11.81 -9.52 13.72
CA SER A 499 -12.94 -9.05 14.53
C SER A 499 -12.79 -7.56 14.88
N LEU A 500 -13.91 -6.85 15.01
CA LEU A 500 -13.93 -5.59 15.74
C LEU A 500 -13.40 -5.84 17.16
N MET A 501 -12.60 -4.91 17.67
CA MET A 501 -12.09 -4.93 19.04
C MET A 501 -12.49 -3.59 19.66
N ALA A 502 -13.29 -3.62 20.72
CA ALA A 502 -13.84 -2.40 21.30
C ALA A 502 -12.75 -1.63 22.08
N PRO A 503 -12.80 -0.28 22.16
CA PRO A 503 -11.87 0.48 22.99
C PRO A 503 -11.86 0.04 24.46
N SER A 504 -13.02 -0.42 24.98
CA SER A 504 -13.17 -1.01 26.31
C SER A 504 -12.38 -2.31 26.49
N GLU A 505 -12.27 -3.17 25.48
CA GLU A 505 -11.46 -4.39 25.54
C GLU A 505 -9.97 -4.05 25.64
N ILE A 506 -9.52 -3.02 24.91
CA ILE A 506 -8.12 -2.54 24.96
C ILE A 506 -7.79 -1.92 26.32
N ILE A 507 -8.75 -1.24 26.95
CA ILE A 507 -8.62 -0.68 28.30
C ILE A 507 -8.63 -1.80 29.36
N ASN A 508 -9.51 -2.79 29.24
CA ASN A 508 -9.53 -3.95 30.16
C ASN A 508 -8.23 -4.77 30.06
N GLU A 509 -7.68 -4.94 28.85
CA GLU A 509 -6.36 -5.54 28.63
C GLU A 509 -5.23 -4.69 29.24
N LEU A 510 -5.29 -3.36 29.10
CA LEU A 510 -4.31 -2.45 29.72
C LEU A 510 -4.33 -2.59 31.25
N LEU A 511 -5.50 -2.56 31.88
CA LEU A 511 -5.67 -2.66 33.33
C LEU A 511 -5.25 -4.03 33.89
N SER A 512 -5.33 -5.08 33.08
CA SER A 512 -4.85 -6.43 33.41
C SER A 512 -3.33 -6.59 33.22
N GLU A 513 -2.73 -5.87 32.27
CA GLU A 513 -1.28 -5.90 32.01
C GLU A 513 -0.48 -4.95 32.93
N ILE A 514 -1.06 -3.81 33.33
CA ILE A 514 -0.41 -2.75 34.13
C ILE A 514 -1.45 -2.12 35.09
N PRO A 515 -1.75 -2.71 36.25
CA PRO A 515 -2.73 -2.17 37.19
C PRO A 515 -2.41 -0.75 37.69
N GLU A 516 -1.12 -0.43 37.84
CA GLU A 516 -0.59 0.85 38.35
C GLU A 516 -0.87 2.03 37.41
N ILE A 517 -1.35 1.77 36.18
CA ILE A 517 -1.73 2.79 35.22
C ILE A 517 -2.94 3.62 35.69
N VAL A 518 -3.75 3.09 36.61
CA VAL A 518 -4.88 3.81 37.22
C VAL A 518 -4.38 5.02 38.01
N ASP A 519 -3.38 4.77 38.88
CA ASP A 519 -2.76 5.79 39.73
C ASP A 519 -1.96 6.78 38.88
N ALA A 520 -1.21 6.29 37.89
CA ALA A 520 -0.51 7.15 36.93
C ALA A 520 -1.47 8.08 36.17
N ALA A 521 -2.61 7.56 35.70
CA ALA A 521 -3.65 8.37 35.05
C ALA A 521 -4.36 9.30 36.03
N GLN A 522 -4.42 8.98 37.33
CA GLN A 522 -4.91 9.89 38.36
C GLN A 522 -3.93 11.04 38.59
N HIS A 523 -2.65 10.79 38.83
CA HIS A 523 -1.63 11.84 38.99
C HIS A 523 -1.56 12.77 37.77
N VAL A 524 -1.72 12.23 36.54
CA VAL A 524 -1.81 13.05 35.31
C VAL A 524 -3.08 13.91 35.29
N ARG A 525 -4.25 13.38 35.69
CA ARG A 525 -5.48 14.18 35.83
C ARG A 525 -5.30 15.29 36.87
N GLU A 526 -4.74 14.95 38.03
CA GLU A 526 -4.49 15.88 39.14
C GLU A 526 -3.57 17.03 38.73
N PHE A 527 -2.46 16.72 38.04
CA PHE A 527 -1.56 17.71 37.43
C PHE A 527 -2.31 18.65 36.46
N TRP A 528 -3.17 18.13 35.59
CA TRP A 528 -3.96 18.96 34.67
C TRP A 528 -5.11 19.73 35.34
N SER A 529 -5.50 19.37 36.57
CA SER A 529 -6.44 20.12 37.42
C SER A 529 -5.76 20.97 38.50
N GLY A 530 -4.42 21.10 38.47
CA GLY A 530 -3.64 21.89 39.44
C GLY A 530 -4.10 23.35 39.52
N PRO A 531 -3.88 24.02 40.68
CA PRO A 531 -4.74 25.11 41.13
C PRO A 531 -4.54 26.46 40.40
N GLY A 532 -5.13 26.61 39.22
CA GLY A 532 -5.45 27.90 38.63
C GLY A 532 -6.69 28.55 39.28
N GLY A 533 -6.77 28.62 40.61
CA GLY A 533 -8.04 28.98 41.27
C GLY A 533 -8.12 29.13 42.79
N LEU A 534 -7.01 29.17 43.54
CA LEU A 534 -7.02 29.69 44.93
C LEU A 534 -5.62 30.13 45.37
N GLU A 535 -5.53 31.16 46.21
CA GLU A 535 -4.29 31.56 46.87
C GLU A 535 -3.96 30.56 47.99
N ALA A 536 -2.78 29.93 47.94
CA ALA A 536 -2.30 29.01 48.97
C ALA A 536 -0.75 28.97 49.00
N ASP A 537 -0.19 29.78 49.89
CA ASP A 537 1.15 29.82 50.48
C ASP A 537 2.31 28.98 49.88
N ILE A 538 3.42 29.70 49.67
CA ILE A 538 4.77 29.12 49.58
C ILE A 538 5.11 28.46 50.93
N ASN A 539 5.17 27.13 50.96
CA ASN A 539 6.00 26.40 51.92
C ASN A 539 6.60 25.15 51.27
N VAL A 540 7.94 25.14 51.19
CA VAL A 540 8.71 24.11 50.50
C VAL A 540 8.69 22.81 51.28
N PHE A 541 8.32 21.70 50.63
CA PHE A 541 8.56 20.37 51.17
C PHE A 541 10.07 20.11 51.21
N GLN A 542 10.65 20.19 52.41
CA GLN A 542 12.08 19.97 52.62
C GLN A 542 12.40 18.47 52.59
N GLY A 543 12.80 17.97 51.42
CA GLY A 543 13.12 16.56 51.21
C GLY A 543 13.98 16.35 49.95
N ASP A 544 15.30 16.27 50.14
CA ASP A 544 16.26 16.20 49.04
C ASP A 544 16.14 14.91 48.21
N LYS A 545 15.69 15.06 46.95
CA LYS A 545 16.09 14.23 45.79
C LYS A 545 15.61 14.85 44.46
N VAL A 546 16.15 16.01 44.13
CA VAL A 546 16.13 16.49 42.74
C VAL A 546 16.99 15.55 41.90
N ILE A 547 16.42 15.01 40.82
CA ILE A 547 17.21 14.38 39.75
C ILE A 547 17.55 15.52 38.79
N GLU A 548 18.78 16.01 38.85
CA GLU A 548 19.25 17.09 37.99
C GLU A 548 19.38 16.58 36.54
N GLU A 549 18.54 17.07 35.62
CA GLU A 549 18.77 16.94 34.19
C GLU A 549 19.78 18.02 33.75
N PRO A 550 21.04 17.69 33.37
CA PRO A 550 22.15 18.67 33.36
C PRO A 550 22.17 19.73 32.25
N TRP A 551 21.03 20.04 31.62
CA TRP A 551 20.98 20.75 30.33
C TRP A 551 20.00 21.94 30.28
N LEU A 552 19.35 22.28 31.39
CA LEU A 552 18.41 23.40 31.51
C LEU A 552 18.84 24.36 32.63
N GLU A 553 19.80 25.23 32.31
CA GLU A 553 20.05 26.45 33.08
C GLU A 553 18.81 27.37 33.05
N GLU A 554 18.70 28.28 34.02
CA GLU A 554 17.43 28.92 34.39
C GLU A 554 16.74 29.73 33.28
N ASN A 555 15.56 29.25 32.87
CA ASN A 555 14.35 30.07 32.62
C ASN A 555 14.43 31.30 31.70
N THR A 556 15.32 31.35 30.71
CA THR A 556 15.07 32.19 29.51
C THR A 556 14.28 31.39 28.47
N LEU A 557 12.94 31.42 28.61
CA LEU A 557 12.03 31.12 27.51
C LEU A 557 12.44 32.00 26.30
N PRO A 558 12.74 31.44 25.12
CA PRO A 558 13.06 32.26 23.95
C PRO A 558 11.96 33.27 23.66
N SER A 559 12.31 34.51 23.34
CA SER A 559 11.33 35.60 23.16
C SER A 559 10.36 35.42 21.99
N CYS A 560 10.61 34.44 21.11
CA CYS A 560 9.66 33.97 20.10
C CYS A 560 8.58 33.00 20.62
N LEU A 561 8.66 32.59 21.89
CA LEU A 561 7.70 31.73 22.61
C LEU A 561 6.99 32.46 23.76
N GLU A 562 7.43 33.68 24.11
CA GLU A 562 6.73 34.53 25.07
C GLU A 562 5.29 34.82 24.63
N ASN A 563 4.35 34.80 25.58
CA ASN A 563 2.94 35.11 25.39
C ASN A 563 2.16 34.19 24.43
N ILE A 564 2.73 33.08 23.93
CA ILE A 564 1.97 32.08 23.15
C ILE A 564 0.88 31.46 24.02
N ARG A 565 -0.38 31.56 23.58
CA ARG A 565 -1.54 30.91 24.20
C ARG A 565 -1.84 29.56 23.53
N ARG A 566 -2.66 28.71 24.15
CA ARG A 566 -3.12 27.44 23.54
C ARG A 566 -3.93 27.65 22.25
N ASP A 567 -4.50 28.84 22.07
CA ASP A 567 -5.22 29.31 20.88
C ASP A 567 -4.32 29.99 19.82
N ASP A 568 -3.02 30.16 20.07
CA ASP A 568 -2.07 30.70 19.08
C ASP A 568 -1.35 29.63 18.26
N LEU A 569 -1.10 28.45 18.85
CA LEU A 569 -0.27 27.40 18.29
C LEU A 569 -0.65 26.01 18.83
N GLU A 570 -0.78 25.04 17.92
CA GLU A 570 -0.84 23.61 18.21
C GLU A 570 0.20 22.85 17.37
N VAL A 571 0.93 21.91 17.98
CA VAL A 571 1.91 21.03 17.31
C VAL A 571 1.44 19.58 17.38
N VAL A 572 1.41 18.91 16.22
CA VAL A 572 0.82 17.57 16.04
C VAL A 572 1.84 16.63 15.43
N LEU A 573 2.26 15.62 16.19
CA LEU A 573 3.17 14.57 15.74
C LEU A 573 2.39 13.47 15.00
N LEU A 574 2.12 13.69 13.70
CA LEU A 574 1.40 12.74 12.84
C LEU A 574 2.17 11.43 12.64
N GLY A 575 3.50 11.48 12.71
CA GLY A 575 4.36 10.31 12.71
C GLY A 575 5.66 10.56 13.47
N THR A 576 6.16 9.50 14.14
CA THR A 576 7.31 9.56 15.08
C THR A 576 8.30 8.40 14.88
N GLY A 577 8.21 7.71 13.74
CA GLY A 577 9.11 6.64 13.33
C GLY A 577 10.18 7.15 12.35
N SER A 578 11.38 6.57 12.44
CA SER A 578 12.51 6.89 11.55
C SER A 578 12.78 5.75 10.56
N SER A 579 13.18 6.12 9.33
CA SER A 579 13.55 5.25 8.20
C SER A 579 12.48 4.29 7.64
N GLN A 580 11.66 3.64 8.46
CA GLN A 580 10.71 2.61 8.03
C GLN A 580 9.41 2.69 8.86
N PRO A 581 8.22 2.59 8.23
CA PRO A 581 6.98 2.50 8.99
C PRO A 581 6.94 1.18 9.78
N SER A 582 6.84 1.30 11.10
CA SER A 582 6.80 0.18 12.03
C SER A 582 5.36 -0.23 12.36
N LYS A 583 5.18 -1.36 13.05
CA LYS A 583 3.86 -1.77 13.57
C LYS A 583 3.20 -0.65 14.38
N TYR A 584 3.98 0.01 15.23
CA TYR A 584 3.53 0.95 16.27
C TYR A 584 3.54 2.41 15.82
N ARG A 585 4.64 2.87 15.22
CA ARG A 585 4.87 4.26 14.80
C ARG A 585 4.98 4.35 13.28
N ASN A 586 4.27 5.30 12.69
CA ASN A 586 4.41 5.67 11.28
C ASN A 586 5.65 6.57 11.05
N VAL A 587 6.13 6.67 9.81
CA VAL A 587 7.24 7.57 9.42
C VAL A 587 6.96 9.04 9.73
N THR A 588 8.02 9.83 9.95
CA THR A 588 7.96 11.24 10.40
C THR A 588 7.01 12.14 9.58
N SER A 589 6.22 12.92 10.31
CA SER A 589 5.52 14.12 9.82
C SER A 589 5.02 14.93 11.02
N ILE A 590 5.18 16.24 10.96
CA ILE A 590 4.83 17.18 12.02
C ILE A 590 3.93 18.28 11.42
N TYR A 591 2.70 18.37 11.90
CA TYR A 591 1.76 19.42 11.50
C TYR A 591 1.71 20.51 12.58
N ILE A 592 1.89 21.76 12.17
CA ILE A 592 1.93 22.94 13.04
C ILE A 592 0.73 23.82 12.64
N ASN A 593 -0.25 23.92 13.52
CA ASN A 593 -1.46 24.70 13.32
C ASN A 593 -1.32 26.04 14.04
N LEU A 594 -1.36 27.15 13.29
CA LEU A 594 -1.34 28.52 13.82
C LEU A 594 -2.73 29.17 13.73
N PHE A 595 -3.77 28.34 13.61
CA PHE A 595 -5.19 28.68 13.56
C PHE A 595 -5.50 29.79 12.54
N SER A 596 -5.74 31.03 13.00
CA SER A 596 -6.06 32.19 12.16
C SER A 596 -4.90 32.60 11.23
N LYS A 597 -3.67 32.17 11.52
CA LYS A 597 -2.45 32.47 10.75
C LYS A 597 -2.12 31.36 9.73
N GLY A 598 -2.96 30.33 9.61
CA GLY A 598 -2.76 29.17 8.73
C GLY A 598 -1.98 28.04 9.40
N SER A 599 -1.39 27.14 8.60
CA SER A 599 -0.69 25.95 9.10
C SER A 599 0.56 25.61 8.28
N LEU A 600 1.51 24.92 8.90
CA LEU A 600 2.71 24.37 8.28
C LEU A 600 2.72 22.85 8.42
N LEU A 601 3.34 22.16 7.46
CA LEU A 601 3.55 20.72 7.49
C LEU A 601 5.04 20.45 7.25
N LEU A 602 5.73 19.94 8.27
CA LEU A 602 7.15 19.62 8.24
C LEU A 602 7.31 18.11 8.10
N ASP A 603 7.94 17.69 7.01
CA ASP A 603 7.98 16.32 6.47
C ASP A 603 6.60 15.71 6.15
N CYS A 604 6.55 14.93 5.07
CA CYS A 604 5.35 14.31 4.53
C CYS A 604 5.61 12.83 4.21
N GLY A 605 5.92 12.02 5.23
CA GLY A 605 6.12 10.57 5.04
C GLY A 605 4.85 9.82 4.59
N GLU A 606 5.03 8.63 4.04
CA GLU A 606 3.95 7.67 3.68
C GLU A 606 2.87 7.61 4.78
N GLY A 607 1.59 7.75 4.41
CA GLY A 607 0.44 7.71 5.32
C GLY A 607 0.11 9.02 6.04
N THR A 608 0.88 10.11 5.85
CA THR A 608 0.62 11.43 6.49
C THR A 608 -0.81 11.92 6.25
N LEU A 609 -1.36 11.74 5.04
CA LEU A 609 -2.73 12.14 4.71
C LEU A 609 -3.79 11.35 5.49
N GLY A 610 -3.56 10.06 5.75
CA GLY A 610 -4.45 9.24 6.58
C GLY A 610 -4.48 9.70 8.04
N GLN A 611 -3.32 10.06 8.59
CA GLN A 611 -3.19 10.62 9.94
C GLN A 611 -3.91 11.97 10.06
N LEU A 612 -3.70 12.88 9.10
CA LEU A 612 -4.40 14.17 9.03
C LEU A 612 -5.92 13.98 8.96
N LYS A 613 -6.41 13.12 8.07
CA LYS A 613 -7.85 12.87 7.91
C LYS A 613 -8.48 12.26 9.15
N ARG A 614 -7.82 11.32 9.83
CA ARG A 614 -8.26 10.83 11.15
C ARG A 614 -8.41 11.99 12.14
N ARG A 615 -7.41 12.86 12.27
CA ARG A 615 -7.46 13.99 13.19
C ARG A 615 -8.56 15.01 12.83
N VAL A 616 -8.69 15.39 11.57
CA VAL A 616 -9.68 16.40 11.14
C VAL A 616 -11.11 15.86 11.26
N LEU A 617 -11.33 14.57 11.00
CA LEU A 617 -12.61 13.90 11.27
C LEU A 617 -12.88 13.67 12.77
N MET A 618 -11.92 13.96 13.67
CA MET A 618 -12.10 13.96 15.13
C MET A 618 -12.30 15.36 15.72
N MET A 619 -12.27 16.43 14.91
CA MET A 619 -12.64 17.77 15.36
C MET A 619 -14.16 17.98 15.15
N PRO A 620 -14.89 18.45 16.19
CA PRO A 620 -16.35 18.64 16.14
C PRO A 620 -16.77 19.91 15.37
#